data_AF-A0A7C1D5Y4-F1
#
_entry.id   AF-A0A7C1D5Y4-F1
#
_cell.length_a   1.000
_cell.length_b   1.000
_cell.length_c   1.000
_cell.angle_alpha   90.00
_cell.angle_beta   90.00
_cell.angle_gamma   90.00
#
_symmetry.space_group_name_H-M   'P 1'
#
loop_
_entity.id
_entity.type
_entity.pdbx_description
1 polymer ?
#
loop_
_entity_poly.entity_id
_entity_poly.type
_entity_poly.pdbx_seq_one_letter_code
_entity_poly.pdbx_strand_id
1 'polypeptide(L)'
;MRASMIRLRFRQWKNATAIILLCFLFSYPPLFGFDEDLFPVPEILKPNVNFWVNIFTLYHSNQVVIHDADDVTVVYAVVDYDARFIDLEENPRQKWDRVDEVKQKYLDILLLLAESDSINPMLFSARHRYVYNLFLPDATPQRFRRAAKNIRGQQGLRDRFREALIRSGRYMYHIEQVFDQHGLPLELSALPFVESLFNYKAYSKVGAAGIWQFT
;
A
#
# COMPACT_ATOMS: atom_id res chain seq x y z
N MET A 1 31.11 -7.50 56.29
CA MET A 1 31.55 -7.67 54.88
C MET A 1 31.29 -6.37 54.14
N ARG A 2 32.30 -5.90 53.39
CA ARG A 2 32.25 -4.86 52.34
C ARG A 2 31.15 -5.21 51.30
N ALA A 3 30.60 -4.36 50.43
CA ALA A 3 30.99 -3.08 49.85
C ALA A 3 29.71 -2.43 49.26
N SER A 4 29.56 -1.11 49.36
CA SER A 4 29.73 -0.13 48.27
C SER A 4 28.44 0.27 47.52
N MET A 5 27.86 1.39 47.99
CA MET A 5 27.00 2.30 47.22
C MET A 5 27.77 2.87 46.02
N ILE A 6 27.18 2.81 44.82
CA ILE A 6 27.66 3.56 43.65
C ILE A 6 26.83 4.84 43.54
N ARG A 7 27.47 5.98 43.84
CA ARG A 7 26.99 7.33 43.51
C ARG A 7 27.48 7.67 42.10
N LEU A 8 26.59 7.84 41.14
CA LEU A 8 26.91 8.46 39.85
C LEU A 8 26.83 9.98 40.00
N ARG A 9 27.98 10.64 39.89
CA ARG A 9 28.14 12.10 39.90
C ARG A 9 27.84 12.66 38.50
N PHE A 10 26.89 13.59 38.43
CA PHE A 10 26.69 14.46 37.28
C PHE A 10 27.88 15.40 37.12
N ARG A 11 28.53 15.39 35.96
CA ARG A 11 29.60 16.33 35.61
C ARG A 11 28.98 17.52 34.86
N GLN A 12 28.87 18.65 35.56
CA GLN A 12 28.60 19.94 34.93
C GLN A 12 29.82 20.38 34.13
N TRP A 13 29.62 20.74 32.86
CA TRP A 13 30.57 21.57 32.11
C TRP A 13 29.93 22.93 31.88
N LYS A 14 30.53 23.94 32.52
CA LYS A 14 30.27 25.35 32.30
C LYS A 14 31.31 25.88 31.31
N ASN A 15 30.81 26.71 30.38
CA ASN A 15 31.52 27.69 29.56
C ASN A 15 32.29 27.17 28.33
N ALA A 16 31.72 27.40 27.15
CA ALA A 16 32.47 27.85 25.98
C ALA A 16 31.59 28.78 25.14
N THR A 17 32.09 30.00 25.00
CA THR A 17 31.66 31.17 24.22
C THR A 17 31.17 30.92 22.80
N ALA A 18 30.30 31.84 22.37
CA ALA A 18 29.72 32.04 21.06
C ALA A 18 30.71 31.99 19.88
N ILE A 19 30.27 31.36 18.79
CA ILE A 19 30.55 31.82 17.41
C ILE A 19 29.22 31.70 16.65
N ILE A 20 28.59 32.85 16.42
CA ILE A 20 27.52 33.01 15.44
C ILE A 20 28.20 33.05 14.09
N LEU A 21 28.06 31.99 13.30
CA LEU A 21 28.46 31.99 11.89
C LEU A 21 27.18 32.00 11.06
N LEU A 22 26.90 33.18 10.54
CA LEU A 22 25.80 33.54 9.67
C LEU A 22 26.03 32.90 8.29
N CYS A 23 25.64 31.63 8.13
CA CYS A 23 25.55 31.00 6.82
C CYS A 23 24.10 31.08 6.33
N PHE A 24 23.70 32.24 5.82
CA PHE A 24 22.62 32.32 4.83
C PHE A 24 23.15 31.75 3.51
N LEU A 25 23.34 30.43 3.47
CA LEU A 25 23.26 29.71 2.21
C LEU A 25 21.78 29.53 1.95
N PHE A 26 21.32 30.05 0.82
CA PHE A 26 19.99 29.78 0.27
C PHE A 26 19.71 28.28 0.35
N SER A 27 19.03 27.84 1.41
CA SER A 27 18.19 26.66 1.34
C SER A 27 17.03 27.08 0.44
N TYR A 28 17.25 27.01 -0.88
CA TYR A 28 16.12 26.72 -1.75
C TYR A 28 15.47 25.48 -1.12
N PRO A 29 14.21 25.53 -0.70
CA PRO A 29 13.51 24.29 -0.43
C PRO A 29 13.68 23.45 -1.69
N PRO A 30 13.95 22.13 -1.58
CA PRO A 30 13.80 21.28 -2.75
C PRO A 30 12.43 21.61 -3.37
N LEU A 31 12.41 21.92 -4.67
CA LEU A 31 11.21 22.08 -5.50
C LEU A 31 10.49 20.72 -5.65
N PHE A 32 10.29 20.05 -4.54
CA PHE A 32 9.54 18.82 -4.38
C PHE A 32 8.56 19.05 -3.23
N GLY A 33 7.70 20.05 -3.42
CA GLY A 33 6.50 20.23 -2.62
C GLY A 33 5.37 19.55 -3.38
N PHE A 34 4.80 18.50 -2.81
CA PHE A 34 3.50 18.02 -3.26
C PHE A 34 2.50 19.15 -3.06
N ASP A 35 1.96 19.70 -4.14
CA ASP A 35 0.91 20.69 -4.05
C ASP A 35 -0.43 19.99 -3.69
N GLU A 36 -0.76 20.00 -2.40
CA GLU A 36 -2.01 19.45 -1.87
C GLU A 36 -3.25 20.14 -2.47
N ASP A 37 -3.11 21.38 -2.94
CA ASP A 37 -4.21 22.12 -3.57
C ASP A 37 -4.46 21.64 -5.02
N LEU A 38 -3.41 21.14 -5.71
CA LEU A 38 -3.54 20.56 -7.05
C LEU A 38 -4.19 19.17 -7.02
N PHE A 39 -3.86 18.35 -6.01
CA PHE A 39 -4.38 16.99 -5.88
C PHE A 39 -4.96 16.73 -4.48
N PRO A 40 -6.07 17.39 -4.13
CA PRO A 40 -6.68 17.20 -2.82
C PRO A 40 -7.15 15.76 -2.65
N VAL A 41 -7.06 15.25 -1.43
CA VAL A 41 -7.59 13.92 -1.05
C VAL A 41 -8.81 14.10 -0.15
N PRO A 42 -10.03 14.16 -0.72
CA PRO A 42 -11.26 14.18 0.06
C PRO A 42 -11.33 13.04 1.08
N GLU A 43 -11.96 13.28 2.24
CA GLU A 43 -12.12 12.26 3.30
C GLU A 43 -12.69 10.94 2.78
N ILE A 44 -13.64 11.00 1.84
CA ILE A 44 -14.26 9.82 1.23
C ILE A 44 -13.27 8.96 0.42
N LEU A 45 -12.19 9.56 -0.09
CA LEU A 45 -11.15 8.85 -0.86
C LEU A 45 -9.97 8.39 -0.01
N LYS A 46 -9.77 8.94 1.19
CA LYS A 46 -8.62 8.58 2.04
C LYS A 46 -8.47 7.08 2.27
N PRO A 47 -9.54 6.30 2.54
CA PRO A 47 -9.39 4.85 2.70
C PRO A 47 -8.86 4.16 1.42
N ASN A 48 -9.33 4.61 0.25
CA ASN A 48 -8.88 4.11 -1.05
C ASN A 48 -7.43 4.47 -1.32
N VAL A 49 -7.05 5.72 -1.07
CA VAL A 49 -5.65 6.17 -1.21
C VAL A 49 -4.74 5.39 -0.27
N ASN A 50 -5.11 5.25 1.00
CA ASN A 50 -4.32 4.49 1.98
C ASN A 50 -4.16 3.03 1.60
N PHE A 51 -5.21 2.40 1.06
CA PHE A 51 -5.11 1.03 0.54
C PHE A 51 -4.05 0.94 -0.56
N TRP A 52 -4.10 1.81 -1.57
CA TRP A 52 -3.11 1.81 -2.64
C TRP A 52 -1.71 2.15 -2.16
N VAL A 53 -1.55 3.13 -1.28
CA VAL A 53 -0.26 3.43 -0.64
C VAL A 53 0.31 2.16 0.02
N ASN A 54 -0.50 1.40 0.75
CA ASN A 54 -0.05 0.13 1.34
C ASN A 54 0.33 -0.92 0.27
N ILE A 55 -0.41 -1.02 -0.84
CA ILE A 55 -0.03 -1.90 -1.96
C ILE A 55 1.36 -1.53 -2.50
N PHE A 56 1.65 -0.24 -2.68
CA PHE A 56 2.93 0.23 -3.23
C PHE A 56 4.07 0.27 -2.21
N THR A 57 3.81 0.32 -0.91
CA THR A 57 4.85 0.61 0.10
C THR A 57 5.00 -0.46 1.19
N LEU A 58 3.94 -1.20 1.50
CA LEU A 58 3.91 -2.17 2.59
C LEU A 58 3.99 -3.62 2.09
N TYR A 59 3.10 -3.98 1.16
CA TYR A 59 2.97 -5.37 0.72
C TYR A 59 3.96 -5.70 -0.39
N HIS A 60 4.72 -6.79 -0.18
CA HIS A 60 5.65 -7.28 -1.18
C HIS A 60 4.92 -7.92 -2.37
N SER A 61 5.63 -8.02 -3.49
CA SER A 61 5.16 -8.70 -4.69
C SER A 61 5.09 -10.21 -4.51
N ASN A 62 5.51 -10.75 -3.36
CA ASN A 62 5.23 -12.11 -2.91
C ASN A 62 3.97 -12.23 -2.01
N GLN A 63 3.17 -11.18 -1.91
CA GLN A 63 1.96 -11.13 -1.09
C GLN A 63 0.74 -10.73 -1.94
N VAL A 64 -0.41 -11.30 -1.61
CA VAL A 64 -1.71 -10.93 -2.19
C VAL A 64 -2.68 -10.59 -1.06
N VAL A 65 -3.17 -9.35 -1.09
CA VAL A 65 -4.20 -8.85 -0.18
C VAL A 65 -5.56 -9.24 -0.72
N ILE A 66 -6.34 -10.00 0.05
CA ILE A 66 -7.70 -10.38 -0.30
C ILE A 66 -8.64 -9.39 0.37
N HIS A 67 -9.40 -8.64 -0.43
CA HIS A 67 -10.23 -7.52 0.04
C HIS A 67 -11.56 -7.45 -0.72
N ASP A 68 -12.47 -6.61 -0.24
CA ASP A 68 -13.70 -6.26 -0.96
C ASP A 68 -13.42 -5.17 -2.02
N ALA A 69 -13.93 -5.36 -3.24
CA ALA A 69 -13.71 -4.43 -4.35
C ALA A 69 -14.43 -3.07 -4.17
N ASP A 70 -15.58 -3.06 -3.52
CA ASP A 70 -16.39 -1.85 -3.34
C ASP A 70 -15.98 -1.10 -2.07
N ASP A 71 -15.45 -1.82 -1.08
CA ASP A 71 -14.97 -1.27 0.20
C ASP A 71 -13.60 -1.85 0.56
N VAL A 72 -12.54 -1.19 0.09
CA VAL A 72 -11.16 -1.66 0.29
C VAL A 72 -10.69 -1.65 1.75
N THR A 73 -11.49 -1.11 2.68
CA THR A 73 -11.20 -1.20 4.12
C THR A 73 -11.48 -2.60 4.66
N VAL A 74 -12.32 -3.38 3.97
CA VAL A 74 -12.60 -4.78 4.29
C VAL A 74 -11.49 -5.65 3.71
N VAL A 75 -10.47 -5.93 4.53
CA VAL A 75 -9.39 -6.86 4.21
C VAL A 75 -9.65 -8.21 4.89
N TYR A 76 -9.96 -9.22 4.08
CA TYR A 76 -10.27 -10.56 4.56
C TYR A 76 -9.02 -11.30 5.04
N ALA A 77 -7.93 -11.24 4.25
CA ALA A 77 -6.67 -11.91 4.53
C ALA A 77 -5.52 -11.31 3.71
N VAL A 78 -4.30 -11.63 4.12
CA VAL A 78 -3.09 -11.47 3.30
C VAL A 78 -2.49 -12.86 3.09
N VAL A 79 -2.31 -13.26 1.84
CA VAL A 79 -1.67 -14.52 1.45
C VAL A 79 -0.22 -14.22 1.13
N ASP A 80 0.70 -14.85 1.86
CA ASP A 80 2.15 -14.75 1.66
C ASP A 80 2.67 -16.06 1.05
N TYR A 81 3.53 -15.95 0.04
CA TYR A 81 4.17 -17.09 -0.63
C TYR A 81 5.70 -16.96 -0.69
N ASP A 82 6.30 -16.38 0.35
CA ASP A 82 7.75 -16.44 0.57
C ASP A 82 8.31 -17.86 0.36
N ALA A 83 9.23 -17.98 -0.61
CA ALA A 83 9.92 -19.21 -0.97
C ALA A 83 10.70 -19.83 0.20
N ARG A 84 10.97 -19.07 1.28
CA ARG A 84 11.59 -19.59 2.51
C ARG A 84 10.69 -20.55 3.29
N PHE A 85 9.39 -20.55 3.03
CA PHE A 85 8.39 -21.39 3.71
C PHE A 85 7.65 -22.32 2.74
N ILE A 86 8.02 -22.30 1.46
CA ILE A 86 7.37 -23.02 0.37
C ILE A 86 8.45 -23.65 -0.50
N ASP A 87 8.60 -24.98 -0.47
CA ASP A 87 9.42 -25.75 -1.39
C ASP A 87 8.82 -25.71 -2.80
N LEU A 88 8.94 -24.61 -3.55
CA LEU A 88 8.46 -24.56 -4.94
C LEU A 88 9.39 -23.77 -5.85
N GLU A 89 9.97 -24.49 -6.81
CA GLU A 89 10.33 -23.93 -8.12
C GLU A 89 9.08 -23.24 -8.70
N GLU A 90 9.18 -21.94 -8.95
CA GLU A 90 8.06 -21.01 -9.15
C GLU A 90 7.20 -21.33 -10.39
N ASN A 91 5.96 -21.77 -10.19
CA ASN A 91 4.91 -21.72 -11.21
C ASN A 91 3.88 -20.64 -10.85
N PRO A 92 3.78 -19.53 -11.63
CA PRO A 92 2.79 -18.48 -11.41
C PRO A 92 1.33 -18.95 -11.30
N ARG A 93 0.98 -20.12 -11.85
CA ARG A 93 -0.36 -20.71 -11.71
C ARG A 93 -0.66 -21.15 -10.28
N GLN A 94 0.28 -21.84 -9.64
CA GLN A 94 0.12 -22.37 -8.29
C GLN A 94 -0.07 -21.26 -7.23
N LYS A 95 0.54 -20.10 -7.47
CA LYS A 95 0.30 -18.90 -6.65
C LYS A 95 -1.18 -18.52 -6.61
N TRP A 96 -1.84 -18.48 -7.76
CA TRP A 96 -3.23 -18.04 -7.86
C TRP A 96 -4.21 -19.11 -7.39
N ASP A 97 -3.87 -20.40 -7.52
CA ASP A 97 -4.67 -21.50 -6.95
C ASP A 97 -4.88 -21.31 -5.44
N ARG A 98 -3.80 -21.01 -4.70
CA ARG A 98 -3.91 -20.76 -3.25
C ARG A 98 -4.72 -19.50 -2.92
N VAL A 99 -4.57 -18.44 -3.71
CA VAL A 99 -5.38 -17.21 -3.55
C VAL A 99 -6.85 -17.52 -3.74
N ASP A 100 -7.20 -18.30 -4.77
CA ASP A 100 -8.57 -18.69 -5.07
C ASP A 100 -9.15 -19.62 -3.99
N GLU A 101 -8.37 -20.55 -3.42
CA GLU A 101 -8.78 -21.32 -2.25
C GLU A 101 -9.12 -20.45 -1.05
N VAL A 102 -8.33 -19.39 -0.80
CA VAL A 102 -8.60 -18.49 0.33
C VAL A 102 -9.82 -17.61 0.04
N LYS A 103 -9.96 -17.10 -1.20
CA LYS A 103 -11.16 -16.38 -1.63
C LYS A 103 -12.41 -17.23 -1.46
N GLN A 104 -12.37 -18.51 -1.85
CA GLN A 104 -13.50 -19.43 -1.69
C GLN A 104 -13.90 -19.59 -0.22
N LYS A 105 -12.93 -19.71 0.71
CA LYS A 105 -13.22 -19.78 2.14
C LYS A 105 -13.99 -18.56 2.66
N TYR A 106 -13.65 -17.36 2.19
CA TYR A 106 -14.36 -16.14 2.59
C TYR A 106 -15.71 -16.01 1.89
N LEU A 107 -15.81 -16.45 0.62
CA LEU A 107 -17.08 -16.55 -0.09
C LEU A 107 -18.08 -17.40 0.68
N ASP A 108 -17.69 -18.61 1.09
CA ASP A 108 -18.58 -19.53 1.82
C ASP A 108 -19.06 -18.91 3.15
N ILE A 109 -18.16 -18.24 3.87
CA ILE A 109 -18.52 -17.53 5.12
C ILE A 109 -19.52 -16.41 4.83
N LEU A 110 -19.28 -15.59 3.80
CA LEU A 110 -20.16 -14.47 3.45
C LEU A 110 -21.55 -14.96 3.02
N LEU A 111 -21.63 -16.06 2.27
CA LEU A 111 -22.91 -16.67 1.89
C LEU A 111 -23.66 -17.22 3.11
N LEU A 112 -22.96 -17.88 4.03
CA LEU A 112 -23.57 -18.34 5.28
C LEU A 112 -24.08 -17.18 6.14
N LEU A 113 -23.32 -16.09 6.25
CA LEU A 113 -23.75 -14.87 6.94
C LEU A 113 -24.94 -14.20 6.24
N ALA A 114 -25.04 -14.33 4.92
CA ALA A 114 -26.13 -13.79 4.10
C ALA A 114 -27.44 -14.58 4.17
N GLU A 115 -27.41 -15.87 4.50
CA GLU A 115 -28.62 -16.71 4.65
C GLU A 115 -29.29 -16.52 6.01
N SER A 116 -28.55 -15.97 6.96
CA SER A 116 -28.97 -15.82 8.34
C SER A 116 -29.76 -14.53 8.56
N ASP A 117 -31.09 -14.60 8.56
CA ASP A 117 -31.94 -13.50 9.03
C ASP A 117 -31.87 -13.33 10.58
N SER A 118 -31.31 -14.30 11.33
CA SER A 118 -31.37 -14.30 12.81
C SER A 118 -30.35 -15.17 13.58
N ILE A 119 -29.23 -15.61 12.98
CA ILE A 119 -28.18 -16.32 13.72
C ILE A 119 -27.40 -15.35 14.59
N ASN A 120 -27.39 -15.61 15.90
CA ASN A 120 -26.59 -14.87 16.87
C ASN A 120 -25.09 -14.98 16.50
N PRO A 121 -24.40 -13.85 16.18
CA PRO A 121 -23.00 -13.89 15.79
C PRO A 121 -22.08 -14.51 16.85
N MET A 122 -22.49 -14.57 18.11
CA MET A 122 -21.70 -15.22 19.16
C MET A 122 -21.58 -16.74 19.00
N LEU A 123 -22.53 -17.38 18.30
CA LEU A 123 -22.53 -18.84 18.07
C LEU A 123 -21.60 -19.27 16.93
N PHE A 124 -21.11 -18.32 16.14
CA PHE A 124 -20.20 -18.57 15.04
C PHE A 124 -18.83 -19.05 15.51
N SER A 125 -18.10 -19.78 14.66
CA SER A 125 -16.68 -20.03 14.91
C SER A 125 -15.89 -18.70 14.93
N ALA A 126 -14.71 -18.69 15.55
CA ALA A 126 -13.91 -17.46 15.66
C ALA A 126 -13.66 -16.75 14.32
N ARG A 127 -13.51 -17.53 13.23
CA ARG A 127 -13.30 -16.98 11.88
C ARG A 127 -14.56 -16.31 11.31
N HIS A 128 -15.72 -16.91 11.49
CA HIS A 128 -16.99 -16.33 11.04
C HIS A 128 -17.29 -15.04 11.81
N ARG A 129 -17.00 -14.99 13.12
CA ARG A 129 -17.07 -13.75 13.92
C ARG A 129 -16.11 -12.68 13.44
N TYR A 130 -14.87 -13.06 13.11
CA TYR A 130 -13.91 -12.13 12.53
C TYR A 130 -14.47 -11.51 11.24
N VAL A 131 -14.98 -12.33 10.31
CA VAL A 131 -15.56 -11.83 9.07
C VAL A 131 -16.76 -10.94 9.33
N TYR A 132 -17.70 -11.36 10.17
CA TYR A 132 -18.86 -10.53 10.55
C TYR A 132 -18.43 -9.15 11.09
N ASN A 133 -17.40 -9.11 11.94
CA ASN A 133 -16.90 -7.88 12.54
C ASN A 133 -16.27 -6.92 11.52
N LEU A 134 -15.75 -7.41 10.39
CA LEU A 134 -15.26 -6.54 9.31
C LEU A 134 -16.37 -5.67 8.72
N PHE A 135 -17.64 -6.07 8.88
CA PHE A 135 -18.79 -5.37 8.33
C PHE A 135 -19.51 -4.49 9.36
N LEU A 136 -19.05 -4.42 10.61
CA LEU A 136 -19.67 -3.51 11.57
C LEU A 136 -19.42 -2.03 11.22
N PRO A 137 -20.38 -1.13 11.51
CA PRO A 137 -21.66 -1.39 12.18
C PRO A 137 -22.77 -1.96 11.28
N ASP A 138 -22.59 -1.92 9.95
CA ASP A 138 -23.60 -2.30 8.95
C ASP A 138 -23.44 -3.75 8.46
N ALA A 139 -23.61 -4.70 9.38
CA ALA A 139 -23.45 -6.13 9.13
C ALA A 139 -24.78 -6.77 8.71
N THR A 140 -25.25 -6.49 7.48
CA THR A 140 -26.53 -6.95 6.96
C THR A 140 -26.41 -8.12 5.97
N PRO A 141 -27.41 -9.01 5.89
CA PRO A 141 -27.45 -10.09 4.89
C PRO A 141 -27.23 -9.63 3.45
N GLN A 142 -27.79 -8.47 3.08
CA GLN A 142 -27.65 -7.87 1.76
C GLN A 142 -26.21 -7.45 1.48
N ARG A 143 -25.53 -6.84 2.46
CA ARG A 143 -24.13 -6.43 2.32
C ARG A 143 -23.22 -7.64 2.19
N PHE A 144 -23.45 -8.72 2.95
CA PHE A 144 -22.71 -9.97 2.78
C PHE A 144 -22.90 -10.60 1.39
N ARG A 145 -24.13 -10.60 0.84
CA ARG A 145 -24.38 -11.08 -0.54
C ARG A 145 -23.65 -10.28 -1.60
N ARG A 146 -23.56 -8.96 -1.41
CA ARG A 146 -22.80 -8.07 -2.30
C ARG A 146 -21.31 -8.37 -2.19
N ALA A 147 -20.79 -8.43 -0.97
CA ALA A 147 -19.39 -8.70 -0.69
C ALA A 147 -18.90 -10.05 -1.24
N ALA A 148 -19.75 -11.09 -1.14
CA ALA A 148 -19.49 -12.41 -1.74
C ALA A 148 -19.19 -12.34 -3.24
N LYS A 149 -19.78 -11.39 -3.98
CA LYS A 149 -19.55 -11.19 -5.42
C LYS A 149 -18.32 -10.32 -5.73
N ASN A 150 -17.77 -9.65 -4.71
CA ASN A 150 -16.78 -8.58 -4.85
C ASN A 150 -15.41 -8.92 -4.23
N ILE A 151 -15.17 -10.17 -3.86
CA ILE A 151 -13.86 -10.57 -3.32
C ILE A 151 -12.79 -10.47 -4.40
N ARG A 152 -11.77 -9.64 -4.17
CA ARG A 152 -10.62 -9.42 -5.06
C ARG A 152 -9.31 -9.77 -4.37
N GLY A 153 -8.33 -10.18 -5.17
CA GLY A 153 -6.95 -10.34 -4.75
C GLY A 153 -6.09 -9.26 -5.39
N GLN A 154 -5.46 -8.42 -4.59
CA GLN A 154 -4.54 -7.38 -5.04
C GLN A 154 -3.11 -7.77 -4.67
N GLN A 155 -2.25 -7.93 -5.68
CA GLN A 155 -0.84 -8.22 -5.46
C GLN A 155 -0.13 -6.97 -4.90
N GLY A 156 0.74 -7.17 -3.91
CA GLY A 156 1.64 -6.13 -3.42
C GLY A 156 2.66 -5.71 -4.48
N LEU A 157 3.16 -4.49 -4.36
CA LEU A 157 4.08 -3.90 -5.32
C LEU A 157 5.34 -3.32 -4.69
N ARG A 158 5.54 -3.44 -3.37
CA ARG A 158 6.63 -2.76 -2.63
C ARG A 158 8.01 -2.87 -3.27
N ASP A 159 8.48 -4.08 -3.53
CA ASP A 159 9.80 -4.35 -4.12
C ASP A 159 9.87 -3.87 -5.57
N ARG A 160 8.83 -4.09 -6.38
CA ARG A 160 8.75 -3.61 -7.76
C ARG A 160 8.71 -2.09 -7.85
N PHE A 161 8.02 -1.45 -6.92
CA PHE A 161 7.94 0.01 -6.82
C PHE A 161 9.29 0.60 -6.38
N ARG A 162 10.01 -0.07 -5.48
CA ARG A 162 11.40 0.30 -5.15
C ARG A 162 12.30 0.25 -6.39
N GLU A 163 12.20 -0.79 -7.20
CA GLU A 163 12.93 -0.87 -8.48
C GLU A 163 12.50 0.23 -9.45
N ALA A 164 11.20 0.55 -9.49
CA ALA A 164 10.67 1.63 -10.30
C ALA A 164 11.24 2.99 -9.89
N LEU A 165 11.36 3.27 -8.59
CA LEU A 165 11.97 4.50 -8.06
C LEU A 165 13.44 4.63 -8.47
N ILE A 166 14.19 3.52 -8.47
CA ILE A 166 15.59 3.53 -8.96
C ILE A 166 15.62 3.81 -10.47
N ARG A 167 14.73 3.17 -11.23
CA ARG A 167 14.63 3.33 -12.69
C ARG A 167 14.18 4.74 -13.10
N SER A 168 13.25 5.34 -12.37
CA SER A 168 12.72 6.68 -12.66
C SER A 168 13.81 7.75 -12.54
N GLY A 169 14.80 7.57 -11.67
CA GLY A 169 15.92 8.51 -11.50
C GLY A 169 16.70 8.81 -12.78
N ARG A 170 16.63 7.94 -13.80
CA ARG A 170 17.24 8.20 -15.12
C ARG A 170 16.46 9.24 -15.95
N TYR A 171 15.15 9.36 -15.73
CA TYR A 171 14.24 10.09 -16.61
C TYR A 171 13.58 11.28 -15.93
N MET A 172 13.42 11.25 -14.60
CA MET A 172 12.56 12.18 -13.86
C MET A 172 12.95 13.64 -14.09
N TYR A 173 14.25 13.95 -13.99
CA TYR A 173 14.76 15.30 -14.23
C TYR A 173 14.35 15.84 -15.61
N HIS A 174 14.48 15.04 -16.66
CA HIS A 174 14.11 15.47 -18.01
C HIS A 174 12.60 15.59 -18.19
N ILE A 175 11.81 14.70 -17.58
CA ILE A 175 10.35 14.78 -17.61
C ILE A 175 9.87 16.07 -16.95
N GLU A 176 10.37 16.37 -15.75
CA GLU A 176 10.02 17.58 -15.00
C GLU A 176 10.45 18.85 -15.73
N GLN A 177 11.64 18.88 -16.34
CA GLN A 177 12.06 20.00 -17.19
C GLN A 177 11.10 20.24 -18.37
N VAL A 178 10.67 19.18 -19.05
CA VAL A 178 9.71 19.30 -20.16
C VAL A 178 8.36 19.79 -19.63
N PHE A 179 7.91 19.29 -18.48
CA PHE A 179 6.63 19.70 -17.89
C PHE A 179 6.65 21.17 -17.51
N ASP A 180 7.71 21.64 -16.85
CA ASP A 180 7.91 23.05 -16.51
C ASP A 180 7.93 23.95 -17.76
N GLN A 181 8.66 23.56 -18.81
CA GLN A 181 8.71 24.28 -20.09
C GLN A 181 7.34 24.42 -20.75
N HIS A 182 6.43 23.48 -20.49
CA HIS A 182 5.07 23.46 -21.02
C HIS A 182 4.03 23.97 -20.02
N GLY A 183 4.44 24.44 -18.83
CA GLY A 183 3.53 24.90 -17.77
C GLY A 183 2.62 23.79 -17.22
N LEU A 184 3.07 22.54 -17.29
CA LEU A 184 2.36 21.39 -16.74
C LEU A 184 2.72 21.19 -15.25
N PRO A 185 1.76 20.79 -14.40
CA PRO A 185 2.05 20.42 -13.01
C PRO A 185 3.12 19.32 -12.93
N LEU A 186 4.15 19.54 -12.11
CA LEU A 186 5.28 18.61 -12.01
C LEU A 186 4.85 17.27 -11.40
N GLU A 187 3.82 17.25 -10.57
CA GLU A 187 3.26 16.05 -9.94
C GLU A 187 2.79 15.02 -10.97
N LEU A 188 2.40 15.46 -12.18
CA LEU A 188 2.06 14.55 -13.27
C LEU A 188 3.25 13.68 -13.70
N SER A 189 4.49 14.04 -13.34
CA SER A 189 5.69 13.22 -13.57
C SER A 189 5.63 11.88 -12.84
N ALA A 190 4.75 11.73 -11.85
CA ALA A 190 4.53 10.50 -11.11
C ALA A 190 3.63 9.48 -11.85
N LEU A 191 2.86 9.90 -12.87
CA LEU A 191 1.95 9.01 -13.61
C LEU A 191 2.62 7.73 -14.15
N PRO A 192 3.86 7.76 -14.69
CA PRO A 192 4.50 6.55 -15.18
C PRO A 192 4.71 5.46 -14.11
N PHE A 193 4.66 5.79 -12.81
CA PHE A 193 4.67 4.78 -11.75
C PHE A 193 3.42 3.91 -11.76
N VAL A 194 2.24 4.50 -11.97
CA VAL A 194 0.97 3.76 -11.98
C VAL A 194 0.72 3.10 -13.33
N GLU A 195 1.19 3.70 -14.43
CA GLU A 195 0.98 3.18 -15.79
C GLU A 195 1.87 1.98 -16.12
N SER A 196 3.15 2.04 -15.74
CA SER A 196 4.14 1.06 -16.19
C SER A 196 5.20 0.71 -15.15
N LEU A 197 5.14 1.31 -13.95
CA LEU A 197 6.25 1.31 -13.00
C LEU A 197 7.55 1.85 -13.64
N PHE A 198 7.47 2.87 -14.49
CA PHE A 198 8.60 3.39 -15.28
C PHE A 198 9.27 2.36 -16.22
N ASN A 199 8.58 1.27 -16.58
CA ASN A 199 9.12 0.28 -17.51
C ASN A 199 9.02 0.78 -18.96
N TYR A 200 10.14 1.24 -19.52
CA TYR A 200 10.20 1.74 -20.90
C TYR A 200 9.92 0.68 -21.98
N LYS A 201 9.97 -0.60 -21.63
CA LYS A 201 9.61 -1.72 -22.51
C LYS A 201 8.18 -2.21 -22.30
N ALA A 202 7.36 -1.52 -21.48
CA ALA A 202 6.00 -1.93 -21.23
C ALA A 202 5.15 -1.88 -22.51
N TYR A 203 4.45 -2.98 -22.76
CA TYR A 203 3.44 -3.11 -23.82
C TYR A 203 2.23 -3.81 -23.23
N SER A 204 1.07 -3.18 -23.34
CA SER A 204 -0.21 -3.79 -22.94
C SER A 204 -0.72 -4.73 -24.03
N LYS A 205 -1.67 -5.60 -23.66
CA LYS A 205 -2.37 -6.48 -24.60
C LYS A 205 -3.18 -5.72 -25.66
N VAL A 206 -3.55 -4.47 -25.38
CA VAL A 206 -4.40 -3.63 -26.23
C VAL A 206 -3.63 -2.54 -26.98
N GLY A 207 -2.30 -2.62 -26.99
CA GLY A 207 -1.43 -1.78 -27.84
C GLY A 207 -0.77 -0.59 -27.14
N ALA A 208 -1.18 -0.23 -25.92
CA ALA A 208 -0.55 0.84 -25.15
C ALA A 208 0.94 0.55 -24.88
N ALA A 209 1.83 1.54 -25.08
CA ALA A 209 3.27 1.35 -25.10
C ALA A 209 4.07 2.36 -24.25
N GLY A 210 5.25 1.92 -23.80
CA GLY A 210 6.23 2.76 -23.10
C GLY A 210 5.84 3.12 -21.67
N ILE A 211 6.59 4.05 -21.07
CA ILE A 211 6.42 4.41 -19.65
C ILE A 211 5.06 5.06 -19.34
N TRP A 212 4.46 5.70 -20.35
CA TRP A 212 3.20 6.43 -20.26
C TRP A 212 1.97 5.62 -20.69
N GLN A 213 2.16 4.43 -21.29
CA GLN A 213 1.07 3.63 -21.86
C GLN A 213 0.21 4.42 -22.88
N PHE A 214 0.83 5.16 -23.79
CA PHE A 214 0.13 5.81 -24.90
C PHE A 214 -0.32 4.78 -25.95
N THR A 215 -1.50 4.99 -26.53
CA THR A 215 -2.15 4.13 -27.53
C THR A 215 -1.96 4.61 -28.96
#